data_AF-A0A942H4B2-F1
#
_entry.id   AF-A0A942H4B2-F1
#
_cell.length_a   1.000
_cell.length_b   1.000
_cell.length_c   1.000
_cell.angle_alpha   90.00
_cell.angle_beta   90.00
_cell.angle_gamma   90.00
#
_symmetry.space_group_name_H-M   'P 1'
#
loop_
_entity.id
_entity.type
_entity.pdbx_description
1 polymer ?
#
loop_
_entity_poly.entity_id
_entity_poly.type
_entity_poly.pdbx_seq_one_letter_code
_entity_poly.pdbx_strand_id
1 'polypeptide(L)'
;MRSRHIILSLMLLTGVSGCSAGSVPPKPSGDSRLQEQATSTNAQTTDAKATAANGAESQTAGDLMVRPKTVRDFFMLLPVKYFPLESCDSSKDKGCQRAKADYLKTFVEVEDTGNGYLRAGCDGAQSCLEMAIFKKPNGEYLVGVRADFEMGSDSYFVDYDNGKWTDVGRSTVDGFSEDLFYVFPRVGTTVEVFEKLPIDSDTAADSPKGKKLYDLEWKEGRFTRKK
;
A
#
# COMPACT_ATOMS: atom_id res chain seq x y z
N MET A 1 50.02 5.36 42.73
CA MET A 1 48.92 4.37 42.88
C MET A 1 48.69 3.69 41.55
N ARG A 2 48.33 2.40 41.59
CA ARG A 2 48.62 1.39 40.55
C ARG A 2 47.88 1.59 39.23
N SER A 3 48.67 1.52 38.15
CA SER A 3 48.28 1.41 36.74
C SER A 3 47.59 0.06 36.49
N ARG A 4 46.49 0.05 35.72
CA ARG A 4 45.84 -1.17 35.22
C ARG A 4 46.00 -1.22 33.69
N HIS A 5 46.81 -2.16 33.23
CA HIS A 5 46.92 -2.56 31.83
C HIS A 5 45.73 -3.44 31.46
N ILE A 6 45.05 -3.12 30.36
CA ILE A 6 44.07 -3.99 29.72
C ILE A 6 44.81 -4.73 28.60
N ILE A 7 44.82 -6.06 28.71
CA ILE A 7 45.45 -6.98 27.77
C ILE A 7 44.50 -7.17 26.59
N LEU A 8 44.98 -6.84 25.39
CA LEU A 8 44.31 -7.05 24.11
C LEU A 8 44.65 -8.48 23.63
N SER A 9 43.68 -9.39 23.64
CA SER A 9 43.84 -10.72 23.04
C SER A 9 43.45 -10.69 21.57
N LEU A 10 44.45 -10.77 20.71
CA LEU A 10 44.37 -10.96 19.27
C LEU A 10 44.27 -12.47 18.99
N MET A 11 43.14 -12.96 18.48
CA MET A 11 43.06 -14.32 17.93
C MET A 11 43.09 -14.25 16.40
N LEU A 12 44.23 -14.69 15.84
CA LEU A 12 44.31 -15.15 14.46
C LEU A 12 43.71 -16.56 14.37
N LEU A 13 42.77 -16.74 13.44
CA LEU A 13 42.40 -18.06 12.92
C LEU A 13 42.65 -18.08 11.42
N THR A 14 43.68 -18.82 11.04
CA THR A 14 43.95 -19.28 9.68
C THR A 14 43.13 -20.53 9.41
N GLY A 15 42.45 -20.57 8.26
CA GLY A 15 41.69 -21.73 7.79
C GLY A 15 41.78 -21.83 6.27
N VAL A 16 42.14 -23.02 5.80
CA VAL A 16 42.71 -23.34 4.48
C VAL A 16 41.66 -23.98 3.57
N SER A 17 41.85 -23.78 2.26
CA SER A 17 41.43 -24.59 1.09
C SER A 17 39.97 -25.01 0.89
N GLY A 18 39.51 -24.78 -0.35
CA GLY A 18 38.44 -25.56 -0.94
C GLY A 18 37.91 -25.00 -2.25
N CYS A 19 38.72 -24.99 -3.32
CA CYS A 19 38.19 -24.87 -4.69
C CYS A 19 37.52 -26.20 -5.06
N SER A 20 36.19 -26.21 -5.21
CA SER A 20 35.47 -27.30 -5.87
C SER A 20 34.72 -26.74 -7.07
N ALA A 21 35.09 -27.24 -8.24
CA ALA A 21 34.50 -26.96 -9.52
C ALA A 21 33.07 -27.52 -9.56
N GLY A 22 32.09 -26.65 -9.72
CA GLY A 22 30.70 -27.01 -9.99
C GLY A 22 30.51 -27.28 -11.49
N SER A 23 30.32 -28.54 -11.82
CA SER A 23 29.97 -29.05 -13.15
C SER A 23 28.58 -28.57 -13.57
N VAL A 24 28.48 -27.98 -14.76
CA VAL A 24 27.23 -27.61 -15.43
C VAL A 24 26.60 -28.86 -16.06
N PRO A 25 25.34 -29.24 -15.74
CA PRO A 25 24.61 -30.20 -16.54
C PRO A 25 23.94 -29.51 -17.75
N PRO A 26 23.90 -30.18 -18.93
CA PRO A 26 23.42 -29.59 -20.16
C PRO A 26 21.90 -29.55 -20.27
N LYS A 27 21.43 -28.53 -20.97
CA LYS A 27 20.06 -28.29 -21.43
C LYS A 27 19.65 -29.31 -22.50
N PRO A 28 18.50 -29.99 -22.40
CA PRO A 28 17.95 -30.71 -23.53
C PRO A 28 17.15 -29.76 -24.42
N SER A 29 17.67 -29.52 -25.62
CA SER A 29 16.95 -29.02 -26.80
C SER A 29 16.20 -30.18 -27.44
N GLY A 30 14.89 -30.04 -27.62
CA GLY A 30 14.05 -30.98 -28.36
C GLY A 30 13.05 -30.24 -29.23
N ASP A 31 13.47 -29.91 -30.46
CA ASP A 31 12.59 -29.63 -31.59
C ASP A 31 12.39 -30.94 -32.37
N SER A 32 11.13 -31.33 -32.62
CA SER A 32 10.70 -32.03 -33.84
C SER A 32 9.17 -32.18 -33.90
N ARG A 33 8.54 -31.19 -34.55
CA ARG A 33 7.68 -31.31 -35.74
C ARG A 33 7.08 -32.69 -36.08
N LEU A 34 5.76 -32.73 -36.26
CA LEU A 34 4.94 -33.36 -37.34
C LEU A 34 3.45 -33.13 -36.97
N GLN A 35 2.74 -32.15 -37.53
CA GLN A 35 1.86 -32.24 -38.73
C GLN A 35 0.89 -33.43 -38.74
N GLU A 36 -0.41 -33.16 -38.58
CA GLU A 36 -1.46 -33.80 -39.38
C GLU A 36 -2.71 -32.91 -39.51
N GLN A 37 -3.33 -32.99 -40.68
CA GLN A 37 -4.35 -32.12 -41.24
C GLN A 37 -5.78 -32.59 -40.95
N ALA A 38 -6.68 -31.61 -40.96
CA ALA A 38 -8.03 -31.60 -41.54
C ALA A 38 -9.10 -32.61 -41.05
N THR A 39 -10.24 -32.05 -40.63
CA THR A 39 -11.50 -32.28 -41.35
C THR A 39 -12.52 -31.20 -41.04
N SER A 40 -13.02 -30.60 -42.11
CA SER A 40 -14.18 -29.72 -42.18
C SER A 40 -15.46 -30.52 -42.19
N THR A 41 -16.48 -30.11 -41.43
CA THR A 41 -17.87 -30.51 -41.68
C THR A 41 -18.79 -29.30 -41.56
N ASN A 42 -19.39 -28.93 -42.70
CA ASN A 42 -20.52 -28.00 -42.80
C ASN A 42 -21.76 -28.60 -42.13
N ALA A 43 -22.47 -27.79 -41.35
CA ALA A 43 -23.91 -27.97 -41.15
C ALA A 43 -24.57 -26.59 -41.01
N GLN A 44 -25.71 -26.48 -41.65
CA GLN A 44 -26.37 -25.28 -42.15
C GLN A 44 -27.37 -24.73 -41.13
N THR A 45 -27.47 -23.39 -41.07
CA THR A 45 -28.65 -22.55 -40.79
C THR A 45 -29.48 -22.76 -39.52
N THR A 46 -29.64 -21.67 -38.75
CA THR A 46 -30.96 -21.06 -38.52
C THR A 46 -30.81 -19.57 -38.22
N ASP A 47 -31.63 -18.78 -38.91
CA ASP A 47 -31.73 -17.34 -38.85
C ASP A 47 -32.20 -16.82 -37.48
N ALA A 48 -31.52 -15.80 -36.96
CA ALA A 48 -32.07 -14.93 -35.93
C ALA A 48 -31.62 -13.47 -36.17
N LYS A 49 -32.44 -12.80 -36.97
CA LYS A 49 -32.71 -11.35 -37.06
C LYS A 49 -32.12 -10.51 -35.91
N ALA A 50 -30.99 -9.83 -36.17
CA ALA A 50 -30.51 -8.72 -35.35
C ALA A 50 -31.01 -7.40 -35.94
N THR A 51 -32.05 -6.83 -35.31
CA THR A 51 -32.54 -5.48 -35.56
C THR A 51 -31.48 -4.48 -35.08
N ALA A 52 -30.88 -3.75 -36.01
CA ALA A 52 -30.09 -2.57 -35.72
C ALA A 52 -30.99 -1.48 -35.12
N ALA A 53 -30.81 -1.17 -33.84
CA ALA A 53 -31.30 0.05 -33.23
C ALA A 53 -30.10 0.99 -33.03
N ASN A 54 -30.01 1.99 -33.91
CA ASN A 54 -29.18 3.17 -33.72
C ASN A 54 -29.68 3.94 -32.49
N GLY A 55 -29.11 3.64 -31.33
CA GLY A 55 -29.15 4.50 -30.15
C GLY A 55 -27.91 5.38 -30.16
N ALA A 56 -27.96 6.50 -30.88
CA ALA A 56 -27.04 7.60 -30.69
C ALA A 56 -27.36 8.25 -29.33
N GLU A 57 -26.90 7.65 -28.25
CA GLU A 57 -26.87 8.30 -26.94
C GLU A 57 -25.69 9.26 -26.93
N SER A 58 -26.04 10.53 -27.10
CA SER A 58 -25.21 11.69 -26.80
C SER A 58 -24.73 11.59 -25.35
N GLN A 59 -23.53 11.03 -25.15
CA GLN A 59 -22.83 11.04 -23.87
C GLN A 59 -22.38 12.47 -23.59
N THR A 60 -23.22 13.22 -22.89
CA THR A 60 -22.80 14.42 -22.17
C THR A 60 -21.75 14.01 -21.14
N ALA A 61 -20.51 14.45 -21.35
CA ALA A 61 -19.32 14.17 -20.56
C ALA A 61 -19.34 14.83 -19.16
N GLY A 62 -20.37 14.58 -18.36
CA GLY A 62 -20.57 15.27 -17.08
C GLY A 62 -21.20 14.47 -15.94
N ASP A 63 -21.58 13.19 -16.11
CA ASP A 63 -22.46 12.53 -15.12
C ASP A 63 -22.12 11.07 -14.76
N LEU A 64 -20.84 10.74 -14.61
CA LEU A 64 -20.42 9.55 -13.85
C LEU A 64 -19.07 9.83 -13.15
N MET A 65 -19.08 10.67 -12.11
CA MET A 65 -18.00 10.62 -11.13
C MET A 65 -18.12 9.28 -10.39
N VAL A 66 -17.48 8.24 -10.93
CA VAL A 66 -17.40 6.92 -10.31
C VAL A 66 -16.73 7.08 -8.95
N ARG A 67 -17.52 6.99 -7.87
CA ARG A 67 -17.02 7.06 -6.49
C ARG A 67 -15.96 5.96 -6.30
N PRO A 68 -14.78 6.27 -5.73
CA PRO A 68 -13.77 5.26 -5.42
C PRO A 68 -14.34 4.20 -4.49
N LYS A 69 -14.03 2.93 -4.77
CA LYS A 69 -14.53 1.78 -3.98
C LYS A 69 -13.40 0.94 -3.40
N THR A 70 -12.26 0.90 -4.07
CA THR A 70 -11.11 0.12 -3.66
C THR A 70 -10.07 1.00 -2.99
N VAL A 71 -9.24 0.40 -2.12
CA VAL A 71 -8.10 1.10 -1.50
C VAL A 71 -7.15 1.71 -2.53
N ARG A 72 -6.98 1.05 -3.69
CA ARG A 72 -6.23 1.59 -4.83
C ARG A 72 -6.90 2.82 -5.44
N ASP A 73 -8.22 2.82 -5.65
CA ASP A 73 -8.93 4.00 -6.16
C ASP A 73 -8.72 5.21 -5.23
N PHE A 74 -8.83 4.98 -3.91
CA PHE A 74 -8.58 6.01 -2.91
C PHE A 74 -7.13 6.51 -2.96
N PHE A 75 -6.14 5.63 -3.08
CA PHE A 75 -4.74 6.03 -3.24
C PHE A 75 -4.53 6.88 -4.50
N MET A 76 -5.10 6.46 -5.65
CA MET A 76 -4.97 7.20 -6.91
C MET A 76 -5.56 8.63 -6.81
N LEU A 77 -6.54 8.83 -5.94
CA LEU A 77 -7.16 10.12 -5.67
C LEU A 77 -6.58 10.87 -4.46
N LEU A 78 -5.70 10.24 -3.67
CA LEU A 78 -5.18 10.79 -2.41
C LEU A 78 -4.36 12.07 -2.62
N PRO A 79 -4.69 13.19 -1.96
CA PRO A 79 -3.91 14.40 -2.06
C PRO A 79 -2.49 14.21 -1.53
N VAL A 80 -1.53 14.82 -2.21
CA VAL A 80 -0.09 14.76 -1.92
C VAL A 80 0.28 15.31 -0.55
N LYS A 81 -0.58 16.15 0.05
CA LYS A 81 -0.40 16.63 1.43
C LYS A 81 -0.49 15.52 2.48
N TYR A 82 -1.18 14.40 2.17
CA TYR A 82 -1.28 13.25 3.06
C TYR A 82 -0.21 12.19 2.75
N PHE A 83 0.34 12.22 1.54
CA PHE A 83 1.42 11.34 1.10
C PHE A 83 2.22 12.01 -0.03
N PRO A 84 3.32 12.70 0.32
CA PRO A 84 4.19 13.34 -0.67
C PRO A 84 4.86 12.31 -1.58
N LEU A 85 4.96 12.63 -2.86
CA LEU A 85 5.63 11.80 -3.87
C LEU A 85 6.71 12.65 -4.56
N GLU A 86 7.92 12.11 -4.68
CA GLU A 86 9.05 12.88 -5.20
C GLU A 86 8.84 13.39 -6.63
N SER A 87 8.20 12.58 -7.48
CA SER A 87 7.97 12.89 -8.90
C SER A 87 6.67 13.68 -9.17
N CYS A 88 6.10 14.30 -8.14
CA CYS A 88 4.85 15.06 -8.22
C CYS A 88 5.06 16.53 -7.82
N ASP A 89 4.83 17.45 -8.76
CA ASP A 89 4.77 18.88 -8.44
C ASP A 89 3.38 19.21 -7.86
N SER A 90 3.29 19.21 -6.54
CA SER A 90 2.07 19.46 -5.77
C SER A 90 1.42 20.82 -6.08
N SER A 91 2.20 21.82 -6.50
CA SER A 91 1.70 23.17 -6.79
C SER A 91 0.94 23.26 -8.12
N LYS A 92 1.21 22.31 -9.03
CA LYS A 92 0.65 22.29 -10.39
C LYS A 92 -0.12 21.00 -10.71
N ASP A 93 -0.22 20.09 -9.74
CA ASP A 93 -0.71 18.70 -9.89
C ASP A 93 -0.10 17.98 -11.12
N LYS A 94 1.12 18.38 -11.50
CA LYS A 94 1.74 17.93 -12.74
C LYS A 94 2.51 16.65 -12.47
N GLY A 95 2.12 15.58 -13.17
CA GLY A 95 2.80 14.28 -13.10
C GLY A 95 2.38 13.40 -11.91
N CYS A 96 1.51 13.88 -11.02
CA CYS A 96 1.15 13.19 -9.79
C CYS A 96 0.44 11.85 -10.02
N GLN A 97 -0.43 11.76 -11.03
CA GLN A 97 -1.06 10.48 -11.41
C GLN A 97 -0.05 9.44 -11.90
N ARG A 98 0.94 9.88 -12.68
CA ARG A 98 2.03 9.00 -13.12
C ARG A 98 2.92 8.59 -11.95
N ALA A 99 3.30 9.53 -11.09
CA ALA A 99 4.10 9.25 -9.91
C ALA A 99 3.42 8.22 -8.99
N LYS A 100 2.10 8.32 -8.78
CA LYS A 100 1.32 7.33 -8.04
C LYS A 100 1.33 5.95 -8.70
N ALA A 101 1.14 5.89 -10.01
CA ALA A 101 1.18 4.62 -10.75
C ALA A 101 2.57 3.96 -10.68
N ASP A 102 3.63 4.75 -10.88
CA ASP A 102 5.02 4.29 -10.82
C ASP A 102 5.39 3.86 -9.39
N TYR A 103 4.92 4.59 -8.36
CA TYR A 103 5.05 4.21 -6.95
C TYR A 103 4.41 2.85 -6.68
N LEU A 104 3.14 2.66 -7.06
CA LEU A 104 2.45 1.39 -6.81
C LEU A 104 3.12 0.22 -7.53
N LYS A 105 3.64 0.44 -8.74
CA LYS A 105 4.34 -0.59 -9.50
C LYS A 105 5.63 -1.05 -8.81
N THR A 106 6.29 -0.14 -8.10
CA THR A 106 7.63 -0.36 -7.54
C THR A 106 7.56 -0.85 -6.10
N PHE A 107 6.66 -0.29 -5.30
CA PHE A 107 6.71 -0.41 -3.84
C PHE A 107 5.56 -1.21 -3.21
N VAL A 108 4.52 -1.61 -3.95
CA VAL A 108 3.42 -2.38 -3.34
C VAL A 108 3.93 -3.70 -2.79
N GLU A 109 3.76 -3.88 -1.49
CA GLU A 109 4.07 -5.13 -0.79
C GLU A 109 2.81 -5.96 -0.58
N VAL A 110 1.72 -5.30 -0.19
CA VAL A 110 0.44 -5.92 0.09
C VAL A 110 -0.67 -5.05 -0.47
N GLU A 111 -1.53 -5.64 -1.29
CA GLU A 111 -2.81 -5.06 -1.67
C GLU A 111 -3.90 -6.09 -1.42
N ASP A 112 -4.78 -5.78 -0.48
CA ASP A 112 -5.90 -6.62 -0.08
C ASP A 112 -7.20 -5.85 -0.35
N THR A 113 -7.59 -5.82 -1.62
CA THR A 113 -8.78 -5.08 -2.07
C THR A 113 -10.06 -5.55 -1.37
N GLY A 114 -10.15 -6.85 -1.04
CA GLY A 114 -11.31 -7.42 -0.37
C GLY A 114 -11.50 -6.90 1.06
N ASN A 115 -10.40 -6.66 1.78
CA ASN A 115 -10.42 -6.06 3.11
C ASN A 115 -10.14 -4.54 3.10
N GLY A 116 -9.88 -3.96 1.94
CA GLY A 116 -9.67 -2.52 1.80
C GLY A 116 -8.33 -2.03 2.36
N TYR A 117 -7.28 -2.86 2.28
CA TYR A 117 -5.96 -2.56 2.86
C TYR A 117 -4.86 -2.50 1.78
N LEU A 118 -3.94 -1.56 1.94
CA LEU A 118 -2.77 -1.39 1.07
C LEU A 118 -1.55 -1.07 1.94
N ARG A 119 -0.44 -1.78 1.71
CA ARG A 119 0.88 -1.44 2.25
C ARG A 119 1.89 -1.38 1.12
N ALA A 120 2.65 -0.31 1.09
CA ALA A 120 3.74 -0.12 0.14
C ALA A 120 5.01 0.35 0.86
N GLY A 121 6.14 -0.18 0.41
CA GLY A 121 7.46 0.13 0.93
C GLY A 121 7.98 1.50 0.47
N CYS A 122 9.29 1.65 0.61
CA CYS A 122 10.03 2.89 0.46
C CYS A 122 11.49 2.58 0.08
N ASP A 123 12.22 3.57 -0.45
CA ASP A 123 13.62 3.43 -0.86
C ASP A 123 14.55 4.50 -0.24
N GLY A 124 14.13 5.09 0.89
CA GLY A 124 14.86 6.14 1.62
C GLY A 124 14.62 7.55 1.06
N ALA A 125 14.34 7.67 -0.24
CA ALA A 125 13.94 8.92 -0.87
C ALA A 125 12.42 9.09 -0.81
N GLN A 126 11.69 7.99 -1.07
CA GLN A 126 10.23 7.96 -0.99
C GLN A 126 9.73 7.41 0.34
N SER A 127 8.69 8.02 0.92
CA SER A 127 8.01 7.54 2.14
C SER A 127 7.31 6.19 1.94
N CYS A 128 7.21 5.41 3.02
CA CYS A 128 6.44 4.16 3.06
C CYS A 128 4.97 4.48 3.35
N LEU A 129 4.05 3.65 2.87
CA LEU A 129 2.62 3.88 2.95
C LEU A 129 1.89 2.70 3.61
N GLU A 130 0.99 3.01 4.52
CA GLU A 130 -0.07 2.09 4.96
C GLU A 130 -1.43 2.79 4.81
N MET A 131 -2.40 2.11 4.21
CA MET A 131 -3.77 2.60 4.04
C MET A 131 -4.80 1.52 4.35
N ALA A 132 -5.90 1.92 4.98
CA ALA A 132 -7.08 1.09 5.17
C ALA A 132 -8.37 1.90 4.98
N ILE A 133 -9.42 1.28 4.44
CA ILE A 133 -10.74 1.90 4.31
C ILE A 133 -11.75 1.28 5.27
N PHE A 134 -12.53 2.13 5.94
CA PHE A 134 -13.55 1.75 6.91
C PHE A 134 -14.91 2.21 6.42
N LYS A 135 -15.82 1.26 6.20
CA LYS A 135 -17.16 1.55 5.70
C LYS A 135 -18.02 2.18 6.80
N LYS A 136 -18.63 3.32 6.50
CA LYS A 136 -19.61 3.98 7.37
C LYS A 136 -21.02 3.41 7.15
N PRO A 137 -21.95 3.57 8.11
CA PRO A 137 -23.34 3.11 7.96
C PRO A 137 -24.07 3.72 6.76
N ASN A 138 -23.74 4.95 6.39
CA ASN A 138 -24.31 5.66 5.24
C ASN A 138 -23.74 5.20 3.88
N GLY A 139 -22.83 4.21 3.86
CA GLY A 139 -22.22 3.69 2.64
C GLY A 139 -21.01 4.50 2.14
N GLU A 140 -20.62 5.56 2.83
CA GLU A 140 -19.34 6.25 2.61
C GLU A 140 -18.17 5.51 3.26
N TYR A 141 -16.96 5.99 3.03
CA TYR A 141 -15.74 5.42 3.57
C TYR A 141 -14.96 6.47 4.33
N LEU A 142 -14.42 6.08 5.48
CA LEU A 142 -13.29 6.75 6.12
C LEU A 142 -12.01 6.07 5.64
N VAL A 143 -11.00 6.84 5.29
CA VAL A 143 -9.69 6.31 4.87
C VAL A 143 -8.66 6.62 5.94
N GLY A 144 -8.05 5.59 6.52
CA GLY A 144 -6.84 5.71 7.32
C GLY A 144 -5.62 5.73 6.40
N VAL A 145 -4.71 6.67 6.63
CA VAL A 145 -3.45 6.82 5.88
C VAL A 145 -2.33 6.99 6.90
N ARG A 146 -1.26 6.20 6.79
CA ARG A 146 -0.01 6.41 7.49
C ARG A 146 1.11 6.53 6.48
N ALA A 147 1.90 7.59 6.63
CA ALA A 147 3.10 7.82 5.85
C ALA A 147 4.30 7.72 6.78
N ASP A 148 5.19 6.76 6.54
CA ASP A 148 6.42 6.58 7.30
C ASP A 148 7.59 7.18 6.51
N PHE A 149 8.41 8.04 7.11
CA PHE A 149 9.56 8.71 6.48
C PHE A 149 10.77 8.70 7.42
N GLU A 150 11.94 9.07 6.91
CA GLU A 150 13.20 9.01 7.67
C GLU A 150 13.12 9.70 9.03
N MET A 151 12.36 10.80 9.11
CA MET A 151 12.22 11.65 10.29
C MET A 151 10.91 11.45 11.06
N GLY A 152 10.06 10.49 10.71
CA GLY A 152 8.82 10.29 11.45
C GLY A 152 7.79 9.37 10.81
N SER A 153 6.59 9.44 11.37
CA SER A 153 5.39 8.86 10.78
C SER A 153 4.22 9.79 11.00
N ASP A 154 3.42 10.04 9.97
CA ASP A 154 2.20 10.83 10.10
C ASP A 154 1.00 9.92 9.84
N SER A 155 -0.05 10.08 10.65
CA SER A 155 -1.29 9.31 10.52
C SER A 155 -2.47 10.26 10.34
N TYR A 156 -3.30 9.97 9.35
CA TYR A 156 -4.48 10.75 9.00
C TYR A 156 -5.71 9.84 8.92
N PHE A 157 -6.86 10.39 9.28
CA PHE A 157 -8.16 9.77 9.04
C PHE A 157 -8.99 10.75 8.22
N VAL A 158 -9.18 10.43 6.95
CA VAL A 158 -9.71 11.36 5.96
C VAL A 158 -11.00 10.85 5.36
N ASP A 159 -11.97 11.76 5.25
CA ASP A 159 -13.19 11.55 4.50
C ASP A 159 -12.99 11.99 3.05
N TYR A 160 -13.55 11.21 2.13
CA TYR A 160 -13.65 11.58 0.73
C TYR A 160 -15.11 11.83 0.35
N ASP A 161 -15.39 13.04 -0.10
CA ASP A 161 -16.69 13.43 -0.65
C ASP A 161 -16.50 14.11 -2.00
N ASN A 162 -16.79 13.37 -3.07
CA ASN A 162 -16.85 13.86 -4.45
C ASN A 162 -15.66 14.76 -4.87
N GLY A 163 -14.43 14.28 -4.65
CA GLY A 163 -13.20 15.00 -4.99
C GLY A 163 -12.63 15.84 -3.85
N LYS A 164 -13.40 16.08 -2.78
CA LYS A 164 -12.93 16.78 -1.60
C LYS A 164 -12.45 15.80 -0.53
N TRP A 165 -11.26 16.07 0.00
CA TRP A 165 -10.69 15.33 1.12
C TRP A 165 -10.66 16.20 2.37
N THR A 166 -11.19 15.68 3.46
CA THR A 166 -11.26 16.37 4.75
C THR A 166 -10.62 15.49 5.81
N ASP A 167 -9.64 16.03 6.55
CA ASP A 167 -9.14 15.36 7.74
C ASP A 167 -10.18 15.47 8.86
N VAL A 168 -10.62 14.31 9.35
CA VAL A 168 -11.65 14.16 10.37
C VAL A 168 -11.13 13.37 11.58
N GLY A 169 -9.82 13.16 11.71
CA GLY A 169 -9.23 12.38 12.80
C GLY A 169 -9.68 12.86 14.18
N ARG A 170 -9.60 14.18 14.42
CA ARG A 170 -9.99 14.79 15.70
C ARG A 170 -11.48 14.64 16.04
N SER A 171 -12.37 14.51 15.06
CA SER A 171 -13.81 14.35 15.29
C SER A 171 -14.28 12.90 15.31
N THR A 172 -13.61 12.03 14.55
CA THR A 172 -14.07 10.67 14.28
C THR A 172 -13.34 9.62 15.12
N VAL A 173 -12.14 9.95 15.61
CA VAL A 173 -11.29 9.02 16.38
C VAL A 173 -11.15 9.51 17.81
N ASP A 174 -11.66 8.71 18.76
CA ASP A 174 -11.57 9.00 20.18
C ASP A 174 -10.11 9.05 20.67
N GLY A 175 -9.70 10.21 21.18
CA GLY A 175 -8.33 10.44 21.64
C GLY A 175 -7.30 10.51 20.52
N PHE A 176 -7.69 10.91 19.30
CA PHE A 176 -6.76 11.16 18.21
C PHE A 176 -5.66 12.16 18.61
N SER A 177 -4.42 11.82 18.28
CA SER A 177 -3.26 12.71 18.41
C SER A 177 -2.21 12.36 17.36
N GLU A 178 -1.55 13.38 16.82
CA GLU A 178 -0.44 13.27 15.86
C GLU A 178 0.84 12.71 16.52
N ASP A 179 0.87 12.68 17.86
CA ASP A 179 1.95 12.12 18.69
C ASP A 179 1.77 10.62 18.98
N LEU A 180 0.80 9.96 18.33
CA LEU A 180 0.53 8.54 18.47
C LEU A 180 0.81 7.80 17.17
N PHE A 181 1.14 6.52 17.30
CA PHE A 181 1.40 5.64 16.16
C PHE A 181 0.21 4.70 15.96
N TYR A 182 -0.40 4.75 14.77
CA TYR A 182 -1.60 3.97 14.43
C TYR A 182 -1.23 2.84 13.47
N VAL A 183 -1.58 1.60 13.82
CA VAL A 183 -1.43 0.44 12.93
C VAL A 183 -2.79 0.07 12.36
N PHE A 184 -2.93 0.15 11.05
CA PHE A 184 -4.19 -0.18 10.39
C PHE A 184 -4.36 -1.70 10.22
N PRO A 185 -5.56 -2.23 10.46
CA PRO A 185 -5.81 -3.66 10.29
C PRO A 185 -5.85 -4.02 8.81
N ARG A 186 -5.09 -5.05 8.42
CA ARG A 186 -5.32 -5.73 7.14
C ARG A 186 -6.63 -6.51 7.16
N VAL A 187 -6.95 -7.15 8.28
CA VAL A 187 -8.17 -7.96 8.47
C VAL A 187 -8.89 -7.48 9.73
N GLY A 188 -10.19 -7.28 9.62
CA GLY A 188 -11.01 -6.72 10.69
C GLY A 188 -10.97 -5.18 10.70
N THR A 189 -11.45 -4.58 11.79
CA THR A 189 -11.68 -3.12 11.88
C THR A 189 -11.11 -2.51 13.16
N THR A 190 -10.16 -3.20 13.79
CA THR A 190 -9.49 -2.72 15.00
C THR A 190 -8.18 -2.05 14.62
N VAL A 191 -8.03 -0.78 14.98
CA VAL A 191 -6.76 -0.05 14.84
C VAL A 191 -6.01 -0.14 16.15
N GLU A 192 -4.78 -0.61 16.11
CA GLU A 192 -3.93 -0.65 17.30
C GLU A 192 -3.20 0.69 17.44
N VAL A 193 -3.14 1.23 18.65
CA VAL A 193 -2.52 2.52 18.95
C VAL A 193 -1.33 2.33 19.87
N PHE A 194 -0.20 2.94 19.52
CA PHE A 194 1.07 2.84 20.22
C PHE A 194 1.62 4.23 20.55
N GLU A 195 2.55 4.26 21.50
CA GLU A 195 3.44 5.41 21.70
C GLU A 195 4.24 5.65 20.41
N LYS A 196 4.36 6.91 19.99
CA LYS A 196 5.28 7.31 18.91
C LYS A 196 6.64 7.63 19.55
N LEU A 197 7.65 6.86 19.21
CA LEU A 197 9.01 7.07 19.69
C LEU A 197 9.74 8.08 18.81
N PRO A 198 10.64 8.89 19.39
CA PRO A 198 11.51 9.75 18.62
C PRO A 198 12.61 8.90 17.94
N ILE A 199 13.02 9.33 16.75
CA ILE A 199 13.88 8.55 15.83
C ILE A 199 15.35 8.54 16.26
N ASP A 200 15.73 9.43 17.15
CA ASP A 200 17.05 9.56 17.77
C ASP A 200 17.24 8.68 19.01
N SER A 201 16.30 7.80 19.34
CA SER A 201 16.53 6.82 20.40
C SER A 201 17.58 5.78 19.95
N ASP A 202 18.62 5.56 20.76
CA ASP A 202 19.65 4.50 20.61
C ASP A 202 19.06 3.06 20.49
N THR A 203 17.73 2.95 20.52
CA THR A 203 16.90 1.76 20.38
C THR A 203 16.20 1.66 19.03
N ALA A 204 16.52 2.50 18.04
CA ALA A 204 15.86 2.57 16.73
C ALA A 204 16.02 1.28 15.90
N ALA A 205 15.29 0.24 16.29
CA ALA A 205 15.00 -0.93 15.48
C ALA A 205 13.90 -0.53 14.49
N ASP A 206 14.28 -0.03 13.33
CA ASP A 206 13.51 0.01 12.07
C ASP A 206 12.07 0.58 12.09
N SER A 207 11.59 1.14 13.21
CA SER A 207 10.22 1.63 13.37
C SER A 207 10.07 2.58 14.57
N PRO A 208 9.43 3.76 14.42
CA PRO A 208 9.16 4.70 15.51
C PRO A 208 8.00 4.24 16.43
N LYS A 209 7.75 2.94 16.52
CA LYS A 209 6.62 2.35 17.25
C LYS A 209 7.05 1.89 18.64
N GLY A 210 6.50 2.53 19.67
CA GLY A 210 6.74 2.22 21.07
C GLY A 210 5.77 1.19 21.64
N LYS A 211 5.46 1.33 22.94
CA LYS A 211 4.56 0.41 23.64
C LYS A 211 3.12 0.57 23.12
N LYS A 212 2.38 -0.54 23.02
CA LYS A 212 0.95 -0.52 22.75
C LYS A 212 0.19 0.17 23.89
N LEU A 213 -0.65 1.14 23.54
CA LEU A 213 -1.45 1.92 24.49
C LEU A 213 -2.88 1.36 24.60
N TYR A 214 -3.57 1.21 23.48
CA TYR A 214 -4.96 0.73 23.43
C TYR A 214 -5.34 0.30 22.01
N ASP A 215 -6.53 -0.31 21.91
CA ASP A 215 -7.19 -0.63 20.64
C ASP A 215 -8.31 0.38 20.38
N LEU A 216 -8.48 0.77 19.13
CA LEU A 216 -9.63 1.50 18.62
C LEU A 216 -10.52 0.54 17.84
N GLU A 217 -11.79 0.51 18.19
CA GLU A 217 -12.79 -0.29 17.50
C GLU A 217 -13.65 0.61 16.62
N TRP A 218 -13.82 0.21 15.36
CA TRP A 218 -14.74 0.88 14.45
C TRP A 218 -16.19 0.49 14.73
N LYS A 219 -17.02 1.45 15.14
CA LYS A 219 -18.45 1.28 15.41
C LYS A 219 -19.24 2.47 14.91
N GLU A 220 -20.32 2.21 14.17
CA GLU A 220 -21.29 3.22 13.74
C GLU A 220 -20.68 4.45 13.04
N GLY A 221 -19.60 4.25 12.28
CA GLY A 221 -18.94 5.32 11.53
C GLY A 221 -17.91 6.13 12.32
N ARG A 222 -17.50 5.66 13.50
CA ARG A 222 -16.46 6.29 14.33
C ARG A 222 -15.57 5.26 15.02
N PHE A 223 -14.39 5.69 15.44
CA PHE A 223 -13.51 4.90 16.29
C PHE A 223 -13.71 5.25 17.76
N THR A 224 -13.87 4.21 18.59
CA THR A 224 -13.95 4.33 20.05
C THR A 224 -12.90 3.43 20.69
N ARG A 225 -12.34 3.85 21.83
CA ARG A 225 -11.43 2.99 22.58
C ARG A 225 -12.13 1.72 23.02
N LYS A 226 -11.51 0.58 22.73
CA LYS A 226 -11.96 -0.73 23.19
C LYS A 226 -11.80 -0.78 24.72
N LYS A 227 -12.86 -1.23 25.40
CA LYS A 227 -12.87 -1.40 26.86
C LYS A 227 -12.17 -2.68 27.29
#